data_AF-A0A2H9TZS6-F1
#
_entry.id   AF-A0A2H9TZS6-F1
#
_cell.length_a   1.000
_cell.length_b   1.000
_cell.length_c   1.000
_cell.angle_alpha   90.00
_cell.angle_beta   90.00
_cell.angle_gamma   90.00
#
_symmetry.space_group_name_H-M   'P 1'
#
loop_
_entity.id
_entity.type
_entity.pdbx_description
1 polymer ?
#
loop_
_entity_poly.entity_id
_entity_poly.type
_entity_poly.pdbx_seq_one_letter_code
_entity_poly.pdbx_strand_id
1 'polypeptide(L)'
;MTPVQQQAIPAIRRGRDVLASAQTGTGKTATFALPILQRLVDNPAPVQPSNARVLILTPTRELAAQVASNINDFAKYLAITTITIVGGG
;
A
#
# COMPACT_ATOMS: atom_id res chain seq x y z
N MET A 1 -16.43 -4.79 -1.94
CA MET A 1 -15.09 -5.40 -1.77
C MET A 1 -14.94 -6.52 -2.78
N THR A 2 -13.79 -6.62 -3.43
CA THR A 2 -13.52 -7.72 -4.39
C THR A 2 -13.15 -9.02 -3.64
N PRO A 3 -13.28 -10.22 -4.26
CA PRO A 3 -12.95 -11.49 -3.58
C PRO A 3 -11.54 -11.52 -2.99
N VAL A 4 -10.55 -10.98 -3.72
CA VAL A 4 -9.17 -10.89 -3.25
C VAL A 4 -9.05 -10.00 -2.00
N GLN A 5 -9.80 -8.89 -1.92
CA GLN A 5 -9.82 -8.03 -0.74
C GLN A 5 -10.44 -8.73 0.47
N GLN A 6 -11.57 -9.42 0.28
CA GLN A 6 -12.28 -10.12 1.36
C GLN A 6 -11.41 -11.19 2.03
N GLN A 7 -10.58 -11.89 1.23
CA GLN A 7 -9.73 -12.96 1.74
C GLN A 7 -8.40 -12.44 2.31
N ALA A 8 -7.74 -11.52 1.60
CA ALA A 8 -6.39 -11.10 1.96
C ALA A 8 -6.34 -10.02 3.05
N ILE A 9 -7.26 -9.05 3.06
CA ILE A 9 -7.23 -7.94 4.06
C ILE A 9 -7.24 -8.47 5.50
N PRO A 10 -8.11 -9.43 5.88
CA PRO A 10 -8.08 -9.97 7.24
C PRO A 10 -6.78 -10.70 7.58
N ALA A 11 -6.16 -11.38 6.61
CA ALA A 11 -4.87 -12.06 6.81
C ALA A 11 -3.73 -11.06 7.03
N ILE A 12 -3.65 -10.01 6.21
CA ILE A 12 -2.65 -8.94 6.34
C ILE A 12 -2.81 -8.22 7.69
N ARG A 13 -4.04 -7.91 8.11
CA ARG A 13 -4.31 -7.27 9.41
C ARG A 13 -3.88 -8.13 10.60
N ARG A 14 -3.86 -9.45 10.45
CA ARG A 14 -3.33 -10.38 11.48
C ARG A 14 -1.79 -10.49 11.46
N GLY A 15 -1.11 -9.67 10.66
CA GLY A 15 0.35 -9.69 10.54
C GLY A 15 0.89 -10.93 9.83
N ARG A 16 0.08 -11.60 9.00
CA ARG A 16 0.52 -12.74 8.21
C ARG A 16 1.08 -12.28 6.87
N ASP A 17 2.09 -13.01 6.39
CA ASP A 17 2.54 -12.91 5.02
C ASP A 17 1.48 -13.48 4.07
N VAL A 18 1.26 -12.78 2.96
CA VAL A 18 0.19 -13.12 2.00
C VAL A 18 0.74 -13.10 0.58
N LEU A 19 0.51 -14.20 -0.13
CA LEU A 19 0.64 -14.25 -1.59
C LEU A 19 -0.77 -14.20 -2.19
N ALA A 20 -1.11 -13.10 -2.84
CA ALA A 20 -2.42 -12.89 -3.45
C ALA A 20 -2.30 -12.95 -4.99
N SER A 21 -3.04 -13.88 -5.60
CA SER A 21 -3.18 -13.96 -7.05
C SER A 21 -4.58 -13.53 -7.47
N ALA A 22 -4.65 -12.53 -8.35
CA ALA A 22 -5.89 -12.08 -8.98
C ALA A 22 -5.55 -11.42 -10.31
N GLN A 23 -6.52 -11.24 -11.21
CA GLN A 23 -6.29 -10.52 -12.48
C GLN A 23 -5.98 -9.03 -12.22
N THR A 24 -5.20 -8.37 -13.08
CA THR A 24 -4.98 -6.92 -13.00
C THR A 24 -6.31 -6.17 -13.12
N GLY A 25 -6.48 -5.04 -12.42
CA GLY A 25 -7.75 -4.30 -12.37
C GLY A 25 -8.78 -4.79 -11.34
N THR A 26 -8.46 -5.81 -10.52
CA THR A 26 -9.39 -6.40 -9.53
C THR A 26 -9.27 -5.84 -8.10
N GLY A 27 -8.68 -4.65 -7.94
CA GLY A 27 -8.55 -4.01 -6.62
C GLY A 27 -7.42 -4.56 -5.74
N LYS A 28 -6.37 -5.14 -6.35
CA LYS A 28 -5.16 -5.60 -5.65
C LYS A 28 -4.44 -4.48 -4.89
N THR A 29 -4.41 -3.26 -5.44
CA THR A 29 -3.80 -2.10 -4.76
C THR A 29 -4.47 -1.82 -3.41
N ALA A 30 -5.80 -1.71 -3.39
CA ALA A 30 -6.54 -1.55 -2.14
C ALA A 30 -6.39 -2.74 -1.19
N THR A 31 -6.13 -3.95 -1.71
CA THR A 31 -5.96 -5.16 -0.90
C THR A 31 -4.78 -5.06 0.06
N PHE A 32 -3.64 -4.52 -0.39
CA PHE A 32 -2.50 -4.28 0.49
C PHE A 32 -2.52 -2.87 1.10
N ALA A 33 -2.98 -1.84 0.36
CA ALA A 33 -2.87 -0.46 0.81
C ALA A 33 -3.76 -0.16 2.02
N LEU A 34 -5.03 -0.58 2.01
CA LEU A 34 -5.96 -0.28 3.10
C LEU A 34 -5.51 -0.85 4.45
N PRO A 35 -5.15 -2.15 4.58
CA PRO A 35 -4.68 -2.67 5.86
C PRO A 35 -3.33 -2.07 6.29
N ILE A 36 -2.46 -1.67 5.36
CA ILE A 36 -1.22 -0.97 5.67
C ILE A 36 -1.51 0.43 6.25
N LEU A 37 -2.35 1.23 5.57
CA LEU A 37 -2.73 2.56 6.03
C LEU A 37 -3.40 2.50 7.40
N GLN A 38 -4.33 1.56 7.59
CA GLN A 38 -4.95 1.33 8.90
C GLN A 38 -3.91 1.03 9.97
N ARG A 39 -2.93 0.16 9.68
CA ARG A 39 -1.86 -0.17 10.64
C ARG A 39 -1.01 1.04 11.02
N LEU A 40 -0.73 1.94 10.06
CA LEU A 40 0.02 3.18 10.31
C LEU A 40 -0.77 4.16 11.17
N VAL A 41 -2.09 4.27 10.96
CA VAL A 41 -2.99 5.10 11.77
C VAL A 41 -3.15 4.54 13.20
N ASP A 42 -3.35 3.23 13.33
CA ASP A 42 -3.53 2.56 14.62
C ASP A 42 -2.24 2.55 15.46
N ASN A 43 -1.08 2.67 14.81
CA ASN A 43 0.23 2.66 15.45
C ASN A 43 1.03 3.89 14.98
N PRO A 44 0.65 5.10 15.44
CA PRO A 44 1.37 6.31 15.09
C PRO A 44 2.80 6.22 15.65
N ALA A 45 3.76 6.63 14.84
CA ALA A 45 5.17 6.71 15.24
C ALA A 45 5.73 8.04 14.74
N PRO A 46 6.68 8.66 15.45
CA PRO A 46 7.35 9.86 14.98
C PRO A 46 7.97 9.63 13.60
N VAL A 47 7.82 10.60 12.70
CA VAL A 47 8.51 10.59 11.41
C VAL A 47 10.00 10.74 11.68
N GLN A 48 10.81 9.79 11.21
CA GLN A 48 12.26 9.84 11.32
C GLN A 48 12.87 10.18 9.96
N PRO A 49 13.90 11.05 9.90
CA PRO A 49 14.64 11.31 8.67
C PRO A 49 15.17 10.00 8.05
N SER A 50 15.07 9.89 6.73
CA SER A 50 15.58 8.75 5.95
C SER A 50 15.01 7.37 6.34
N ASN A 51 13.84 7.32 6.98
CA ASN A 51 13.18 6.08 7.39
C ASN A 51 11.81 5.94 6.72
N ALA A 52 11.62 4.85 5.97
CA ALA A 52 10.33 4.48 5.41
C ALA A 52 9.72 3.33 6.23
N ARG A 53 8.50 3.54 6.76
CA ARG A 53 7.76 2.49 7.51
C ARG A 53 7.19 1.38 6.61
N VAL A 54 7.06 1.67 5.31
CA VAL A 54 6.49 0.78 4.30
C VAL A 54 7.26 0.97 3.00
N LEU A 55 7.61 -0.14 2.35
CA LEU A 55 8.21 -0.17 1.02
C LEU A 55 7.30 -0.96 0.09
N ILE A 56 6.91 -0.35 -1.03
CA ILE A 56 6.14 -1.01 -2.09
C ILE A 56 7.01 -1.02 -3.35
N LEU A 57 7.26 -2.21 -3.87
CA LEU A 57 8.07 -2.43 -5.05
C LEU A 57 7.18 -2.74 -6.25
N THR A 58 7.45 -2.09 -7.38
CA THR A 58 6.74 -2.29 -8.64
C THR A 58 7.74 -2.46 -9.78
N PRO A 59 7.44 -3.31 -10.79
CA PRO A 59 8.37 -3.59 -11.88
C PRO A 59 8.57 -2.44 -12.88
N THR A 60 7.64 -1.48 -12.97
CA THR A 60 7.70 -0.39 -13.94
C THR A 60 7.40 0.96 -13.31
N ARG A 61 7.83 2.04 -13.97
CA ARG A 61 7.61 3.43 -13.53
C ARG A 61 6.13 3.80 -13.56
N GLU A 62 5.42 3.35 -14.57
CA GLU A 62 3.99 3.62 -14.78
C GLU A 62 3.17 2.95 -13.67
N LEU A 63 3.53 1.72 -13.30
CA LEU A 63 2.86 1.02 -12.21
C LEU A 63 3.19 1.65 -10.86
N ALA A 64 4.42 2.14 -10.66
CA ALA A 64 4.78 2.90 -9.46
C ALA A 64 3.89 4.15 -9.33
N ALA A 65 3.74 4.92 -10.40
CA ALA A 65 2.90 6.12 -10.43
C ALA A 65 1.42 5.81 -10.17
N GLN A 66 0.88 4.76 -10.79
CA GLN A 66 -0.50 4.32 -10.55
C GLN A 66 -0.73 3.88 -9.10
N VAL A 67 0.20 3.12 -8.52
CA VAL A 67 0.10 2.69 -7.12
C VAL A 67 0.18 3.89 -6.19
N ALA A 68 1.11 4.82 -6.42
CA ALA A 68 1.27 6.02 -5.62
C ALA A 68 0.02 6.92 -5.66
N SER A 69 -0.59 7.13 -6.82
CA SER A 69 -1.85 7.87 -6.97
C SER A 69 -2.95 7.25 -6.10
N ASN A 70 -3.17 5.94 -6.23
CA ASN A 70 -4.18 5.24 -5.43
C ASN A 70 -3.93 5.36 -3.92
N ILE A 71 -2.67 5.25 -3.47
CA ILE A 71 -2.33 5.39 -2.06
C ILE A 71 -2.62 6.81 -1.56
N ASN A 72 -2.26 7.82 -2.34
CA ASN A 72 -2.55 9.22 -2.00
C ASN A 72 -4.06 9.49 -1.92
N ASP A 73 -4.85 8.89 -2.83
CA ASP A 73 -6.31 9.00 -2.79
C ASP A 73 -6.88 8.33 -1.53
N PHE A 74 -6.42 7.14 -1.18
CA PHE A 74 -6.84 6.44 0.04
C PHE A 74 -6.37 7.14 1.32
N ALA A 75 -5.21 7.80 1.29
CA ALA A 75 -4.61 8.49 2.42
C ALA A 75 -4.97 9.98 2.50
N LYS A 76 -5.83 10.49 1.62
CA LYS A 76 -6.16 11.93 1.48
C LYS A 76 -6.51 12.63 2.81
N TYR A 77 -7.10 11.91 3.75
CA TYR A 77 -7.52 12.43 5.05
C TYR A 77 -6.69 11.89 6.22
N LEU A 78 -5.52 11.31 5.94
CA LEU A 78 -4.61 10.74 6.94
C LEU A 78 -3.34 11.58 7.00
N ALA A 79 -2.72 11.66 8.19
CA ALA A 79 -1.42 12.30 8.36
C ALA A 79 -0.27 11.35 7.91
N ILE A 80 -0.38 10.82 6.69
CA ILE A 80 0.57 9.87 6.09
C ILE A 80 1.11 10.48 4.80
N THR A 81 2.43 10.45 4.64
CA THR A 81 3.10 10.89 3.43
C THR A 81 3.58 9.70 2.61
N THR A 82 3.49 9.84 1.28
CA THR A 82 3.99 8.84 0.33
C THR A 82 5.01 9.51 -0.58
N ILE A 83 6.15 8.84 -0.80
CA ILE A 83 7.14 9.25 -1.79
C ILE A 83 7.28 8.14 -2.84
N THR A 84 7.45 8.54 -4.10
CA THR A 84 7.71 7.60 -5.19
C THR A 84 9.15 7.78 -5.65
N ILE A 85 9.93 6.70 -5.61
CA ILE A 85 11.31 6.67 -6.09
C ILE A 85 11.33 5.81 -7.35
N VAL A 86 11.75 6.41 -8.47
CA VAL A 86 11.91 5.71 -9.75
C VAL A 86 13.35 5.85 -10.22
N GLY A 87 13.99 4.73 -10.58
CA GLY A 87 15.32 4.72 -11.17
C GLY A 87 15.29 4.98 -12.68
N GLY A 88 16.42 5.47 -13.21
CA GLY A 88 16.68 5.56 -14.64
C GLY A 88 16.55 6.98 -15.21
N GLY A 89 17.70 7.53 -15.59
CA GLY A 89 17.89 8.33 -16.80
C GLY A 89 18.74 7.52 -17.76
#